data_AF-A0A094ZTZ0-F1
#
_entry.id   AF-A0A094ZTZ0-F1
#
_cell.length_a   1.000
_cell.length_b   1.000
_cell.length_c   1.000
_cell.angle_alpha   90.00
_cell.angle_beta   90.00
_cell.angle_gamma   90.00
#
_symmetry.space_group_name_H-M   'P 1'
#
loop_
_entity.id
_entity.type
_entity.pdbx_description
1 polymer ?
#
loop_
_entity_poly.entity_id
_entity_poly.type
_entity_poly.pdbx_seq_one_letter_code
_entity_poly.pdbx_strand_id
1 'polypeptide(L)'
;VSDDEDDTHPNIDTPSLFRWRHQARLERDAAWKKEKAEFENNYKSFLTKYNEAQQKLNKAKETGSDNIQELQKKLDELEVEAKEWSVKVTEIQKKERLRPLNIDTICKDAKSKTVINSPKLKHEENLDSTSNSEEAAVNRLKEFVNKHNKAIRKFGLLQKPLDSQNFLVKHPDLVCEETANQLVIWCIDLAMEENPEPEYQKAFNDELSAFRERIRARAKVRLEEAMMQIEEEEKQKRLGPGGLDPVEVFESLPTNLQECFEKKDVELLKTVLCSMDPQQAEYHMKRCVDSGLWVDNARDQQEEDGESSSNVNTDGNDDIAATIQTNKEPIHDNA
;
A
#
# COMPACT_ATOMS: atom_id res chain seq x y z
N VAL A 1 12.69 -41.05 -8.23
CA VAL A 1 11.90 -39.84 -8.54
C VAL A 1 12.14 -39.49 -10.02
N SER A 2 11.22 -38.85 -10.77
CA SER A 2 11.47 -38.62 -12.22
C SER A 2 12.41 -37.44 -12.48
N ASP A 3 12.38 -36.47 -11.58
CA ASP A 3 13.15 -35.24 -11.48
C ASP A 3 14.21 -35.33 -10.37
N ASP A 4 14.82 -36.52 -10.23
CA ASP A 4 15.85 -36.79 -9.23
C ASP A 4 17.16 -36.07 -9.62
N GLU A 5 17.48 -34.97 -8.93
CA GLU A 5 18.65 -34.12 -9.22
C GLU A 5 19.98 -34.78 -8.86
N ASP A 6 19.97 -35.81 -8.00
CA ASP A 6 21.16 -36.57 -7.63
C ASP A 6 21.54 -37.62 -8.70
N ASP A 7 20.59 -38.06 -9.54
CA ASP A 7 20.81 -39.05 -10.61
C ASP A 7 20.96 -38.36 -11.98
N THR A 8 22.02 -37.56 -12.10
CA THR A 8 22.37 -36.78 -13.29
C THR A 8 23.76 -37.14 -13.82
N HIS A 9 24.05 -36.74 -15.06
CA HIS A 9 25.34 -37.02 -15.69
C HIS A 9 25.88 -35.74 -16.36
N PRO A 10 27.18 -35.41 -16.21
CA PRO A 10 27.75 -34.15 -16.74
C PRO A 10 27.55 -33.92 -18.25
N ASN A 11 27.38 -34.99 -19.02
CA ASN A 11 27.19 -34.93 -20.48
C ASN A 11 25.73 -35.04 -20.93
N ILE A 12 24.75 -35.11 -20.01
CA ILE A 12 23.33 -35.25 -20.34
C ILE A 12 22.57 -34.03 -19.85
N ASP A 13 21.75 -33.44 -20.73
CA ASP A 13 20.89 -32.32 -20.40
C ASP A 13 19.80 -32.73 -19.41
N THR A 14 19.88 -32.22 -18.17
CA THR A 14 19.01 -32.63 -17.05
C THR A 14 17.53 -32.32 -17.28
N PRO A 15 17.11 -31.14 -17.84
CA PRO A 15 15.69 -30.88 -18.10
C PRO A 15 15.09 -31.82 -19.13
N SER A 16 15.84 -32.15 -20.20
CA SER A 16 15.39 -33.11 -21.21
C SER A 16 15.31 -34.53 -20.63
N LEU A 17 16.28 -34.92 -19.81
CA LEU A 17 16.30 -36.21 -19.11
C LEU A 17 15.09 -36.39 -18.19
N PHE A 18 14.74 -35.38 -17.37
CA PHE A 18 13.60 -35.47 -16.45
C PHE A 18 12.27 -35.58 -17.19
N ARG A 19 12.09 -34.83 -18.28
CA ARG A 19 10.90 -34.95 -19.15
C ARG A 19 10.81 -36.35 -19.76
N TRP A 20 11.92 -36.88 -20.24
CA TRP A 20 11.98 -38.22 -20.80
C TRP A 20 11.66 -39.30 -19.75
N ARG A 21 12.24 -39.22 -18.55
CA ARG A 21 11.94 -40.12 -17.41
C ARG A 21 10.46 -40.05 -17.02
N HIS A 22 9.87 -38.86 -16.99
CA HIS A 22 8.44 -38.67 -16.72
C HIS A 22 7.57 -39.32 -17.81
N GLN A 23 7.90 -39.09 -19.08
CA GLN A 23 7.18 -39.67 -20.22
C GLN A 23 7.26 -41.21 -20.22
N ALA A 24 8.46 -41.77 -20.08
CA ALA A 24 8.69 -43.22 -20.01
C ALA A 24 7.93 -43.86 -18.82
N ARG A 25 7.77 -43.12 -17.71
CA ARG A 25 6.94 -43.56 -16.59
C ARG A 25 5.46 -43.57 -16.96
N LEU A 26 4.92 -42.49 -17.55
CA LEU A 26 3.53 -42.43 -17.99
C LEU A 26 3.20 -43.55 -18.98
N GLU A 27 4.11 -43.85 -19.91
CA GLU A 27 3.96 -44.95 -20.88
C GLU A 27 3.95 -46.32 -20.21
N ARG A 28 4.87 -46.60 -19.28
CA ARG A 28 4.86 -47.85 -18.48
C ARG A 28 3.58 -47.97 -17.66
N ASP A 29 3.13 -46.87 -17.07
CA ASP A 29 1.93 -46.83 -16.23
C ASP A 29 0.65 -47.05 -17.07
N ALA A 30 0.60 -46.48 -18.28
CA ALA A 30 -0.49 -46.69 -19.23
C ALA A 30 -0.52 -48.12 -19.77
N ALA A 31 0.63 -48.68 -20.15
CA ALA A 31 0.75 -50.07 -20.60
C ALA A 31 0.32 -51.05 -19.50
N TRP A 32 0.77 -50.83 -18.26
CA TRP A 32 0.35 -51.62 -17.10
C TRP A 32 -1.16 -51.53 -16.85
N LYS A 33 -1.73 -50.33 -16.91
CA LYS A 33 -3.17 -50.13 -16.75
C LYS A 33 -3.98 -50.87 -17.82
N LYS A 34 -3.49 -50.90 -19.06
CA LYS A 34 -4.11 -51.65 -20.16
C LYS A 34 -4.01 -53.17 -19.94
N GLU A 35 -2.83 -53.70 -19.60
CA GLU A 35 -2.62 -55.12 -19.29
C GLU A 35 -3.53 -55.57 -18.13
N LYS A 36 -3.59 -54.79 -17.04
CA LYS A 36 -4.44 -55.09 -15.88
C LYS A 36 -5.92 -55.07 -16.24
N ALA A 37 -6.38 -54.10 -17.05
CA ALA A 37 -7.78 -54.04 -17.49
C ALA A 37 -8.17 -55.23 -18.39
N GLU A 38 -7.31 -55.61 -19.34
CA GLU A 38 -7.52 -56.80 -20.18
C GLU A 38 -7.55 -58.08 -19.34
N PHE A 39 -6.63 -58.21 -18.38
CA PHE A 39 -6.60 -59.33 -17.45
C PHE A 39 -7.88 -59.41 -16.60
N GLU A 40 -8.32 -58.30 -16.02
CA GLU A 40 -9.55 -58.25 -15.22
C GLU A 40 -10.81 -58.59 -16.03
N ASN A 41 -10.89 -58.11 -17.28
CA ASN A 41 -12.01 -58.44 -18.17
C ASN A 41 -12.03 -59.92 -18.53
N ASN A 42 -10.87 -60.48 -18.89
CA ASN A 42 -10.77 -61.90 -19.22
C ASN A 42 -11.06 -62.77 -17.99
N TYR A 43 -10.54 -62.40 -16.82
CA TYR A 43 -10.78 -63.10 -15.56
C TYR A 43 -12.26 -63.05 -15.15
N LYS A 44 -12.94 -61.89 -15.29
CA LYS A 44 -14.39 -61.78 -15.10
C LYS A 44 -15.16 -62.71 -16.04
N SER A 45 -14.79 -62.75 -17.32
CA SER A 45 -15.42 -63.62 -18.32
C SER A 45 -15.22 -65.11 -18.03
N PHE A 46 -14.06 -65.47 -17.46
CA PHE A 46 -13.78 -66.82 -17.01
C PHE A 46 -14.62 -67.17 -15.77
N LEU A 47 -14.68 -66.27 -14.78
CA LEU A 47 -15.44 -66.48 -13.56
C LEU A 47 -16.95 -66.65 -13.84
N THR A 48 -17.52 -65.90 -14.78
CA THR A 48 -18.91 -66.10 -15.20
C THR A 48 -19.12 -67.47 -15.83
N LYS A 49 -18.23 -67.92 -16.73
CA LYS A 49 -18.29 -69.25 -17.36
C LYS A 49 -18.17 -70.37 -16.32
N TYR A 50 -17.24 -70.24 -15.38
CA TYR A 50 -17.02 -71.19 -14.29
C TYR A 50 -18.27 -71.33 -13.41
N ASN A 51 -18.84 -70.20 -12.97
CA ASN A 51 -20.05 -70.18 -12.16
C ASN A 51 -21.27 -70.75 -12.92
N GLU A 52 -21.42 -70.42 -14.19
CA GLU A 52 -22.49 -70.98 -15.03
C GLU A 52 -22.36 -72.50 -15.20
N ALA A 53 -21.14 -73.00 -15.42
CA ALA A 53 -20.87 -74.44 -15.54
C ALA A 53 -21.17 -75.17 -14.22
N GLN A 54 -20.75 -74.60 -13.09
CA GLN A 54 -21.04 -75.13 -11.76
C GLN A 54 -22.55 -75.17 -11.47
N GLN A 55 -23.28 -74.10 -11.80
CA GLN A 55 -24.73 -74.04 -11.65
C GLN A 55 -25.46 -75.06 -12.55
N LYS A 56 -25.02 -75.22 -13.80
CA LYS A 56 -25.58 -76.22 -14.74
C LYS A 56 -25.35 -77.63 -14.23
N LEU A 57 -24.19 -77.92 -13.66
CA LEU A 57 -23.86 -79.22 -13.07
C LEU A 57 -24.68 -79.52 -11.81
N ASN A 58 -24.86 -78.55 -10.92
CA ASN A 58 -25.71 -78.72 -9.73
C ASN A 58 -27.17 -78.96 -10.13
N LYS A 59 -27.71 -78.19 -11.08
CA LYS A 59 -29.07 -78.39 -11.61
C LYS A 59 -29.24 -79.76 -12.27
N ALA A 60 -28.24 -80.23 -13.03
CA ALA A 60 -28.28 -81.55 -13.67
C ALA A 60 -28.20 -82.71 -12.66
N LYS A 61 -27.48 -82.53 -11.53
CA LYS A 61 -27.46 -83.48 -10.41
C LYS A 61 -28.82 -83.57 -9.70
N GLU A 62 -29.53 -82.45 -9.58
CA GLU A 62 -30.87 -82.40 -8.98
C GLU A 62 -31.96 -83.01 -9.87
N THR A 63 -31.84 -82.90 -11.20
CA THR A 63 -32.84 -83.39 -12.16
C THR A 63 -32.57 -84.78 -12.73
N GLY A 64 -31.42 -85.41 -12.43
CA GLY A 64 -31.11 -86.77 -12.84
C GLY A 64 -30.97 -86.95 -14.36
N SER A 65 -30.26 -86.03 -15.03
CA SER A 65 -30.08 -86.02 -16.49
C SER A 65 -28.86 -86.83 -16.96
N ASP A 66 -28.97 -87.55 -18.10
CA ASP A 66 -27.88 -88.38 -18.67
C ASP A 66 -26.61 -87.59 -19.08
N ASN A 67 -26.69 -86.25 -19.21
CA ASN A 67 -25.57 -85.39 -19.59
C ASN A 67 -24.62 -85.01 -18.43
N ILE A 68 -24.78 -85.61 -17.24
CA ILE A 68 -23.95 -85.32 -16.06
C ILE A 68 -22.46 -85.57 -16.34
N GLN A 69 -22.10 -86.65 -17.05
CA GLN A 69 -20.70 -86.98 -17.32
C GLN A 69 -19.99 -85.94 -18.21
N GLU A 70 -20.69 -85.40 -19.21
CA GLU A 70 -20.15 -84.35 -20.08
C GLU A 70 -20.00 -83.01 -19.35
N LEU A 71 -20.96 -82.67 -18.48
CA LEU A 71 -20.88 -81.47 -17.65
C LEU A 71 -19.77 -81.57 -16.60
N GLN A 72 -19.54 -82.77 -16.06
CA GLN A 72 -18.45 -83.04 -15.12
C GLN A 72 -17.09 -82.86 -15.80
N LYS A 73 -16.90 -83.41 -17.01
CA LYS A 73 -15.66 -83.18 -17.80
C LYS A 73 -15.42 -81.71 -18.10
N LYS A 74 -16.46 -80.96 -18.49
CA LYS A 74 -16.36 -79.50 -18.73
C LYS A 74 -16.00 -78.72 -17.47
N LEU A 75 -16.48 -79.16 -16.30
CA LEU A 75 -16.11 -78.57 -15.01
C LEU A 75 -14.64 -78.88 -14.67
N ASP A 76 -14.20 -80.11 -14.87
CA ASP A 76 -12.82 -80.54 -14.62
C ASP A 76 -11.83 -79.79 -15.53
N GLU A 77 -12.18 -79.56 -16.81
CA GLU A 77 -11.43 -78.71 -17.75
C GLU A 77 -11.34 -77.25 -17.25
N LEU A 78 -12.48 -76.67 -16.82
CA LEU A 78 -12.52 -75.33 -16.26
C LEU A 78 -11.78 -75.22 -14.91
N GLU A 79 -11.66 -76.31 -14.15
CA GLU A 79 -10.87 -76.34 -12.91
C GLU A 79 -9.35 -76.30 -13.20
N VAL A 80 -8.90 -76.95 -14.28
CA VAL A 80 -7.52 -76.80 -14.77
C VAL A 80 -7.26 -75.36 -15.18
N GLU A 81 -8.15 -74.76 -15.97
CA GLU A 81 -8.07 -73.34 -16.33
C GLU A 81 -8.08 -72.42 -15.08
N ALA A 82 -8.87 -72.75 -14.04
CA ALA A 82 -8.90 -71.98 -12.80
C ALA A 82 -7.55 -71.97 -12.07
N LYS A 83 -6.83 -73.09 -12.08
CA LYS A 83 -5.46 -73.18 -11.53
C LYS A 83 -4.49 -72.30 -12.32
N GLU A 84 -4.60 -72.29 -13.65
CA GLU A 84 -3.80 -71.37 -14.49
C GLU A 84 -4.11 -69.90 -14.22
N TRP A 85 -5.40 -69.55 -14.06
CA TRP A 85 -5.81 -68.21 -13.67
C TRP A 85 -5.28 -67.81 -12.29
N SER A 86 -5.27 -68.73 -11.32
CA SER A 86 -4.68 -68.49 -9.99
C SER A 86 -3.20 -68.10 -10.09
N VAL A 87 -2.42 -68.81 -10.91
CA VAL A 87 -1.00 -68.47 -11.16
C VAL A 87 -0.89 -67.06 -11.76
N LYS A 88 -1.67 -66.74 -12.81
CA LYS A 88 -1.66 -65.41 -13.44
C LYS A 88 -2.07 -64.29 -12.48
N VAL A 89 -3.04 -64.52 -11.58
CA VAL A 89 -3.41 -63.57 -10.52
C VAL A 89 -2.22 -63.30 -9.60
N THR A 90 -1.52 -64.35 -9.14
CA THR A 90 -0.34 -64.17 -8.29
C THR A 90 0.81 -63.44 -9.00
N GLU A 91 0.97 -63.63 -10.30
CA GLU A 91 1.95 -62.91 -11.11
C GLU A 91 1.61 -61.43 -11.24
N ILE A 92 0.36 -61.09 -11.53
CA ILE A 92 -0.13 -59.70 -11.57
C ILE A 92 0.09 -59.01 -10.21
N GLN A 93 -0.24 -59.71 -9.11
CA GLN A 93 -0.03 -59.19 -7.75
C GLN A 93 1.45 -58.98 -7.41
N LYS A 94 2.33 -59.89 -7.85
CA LYS A 94 3.78 -59.72 -7.71
C LYS A 94 4.28 -58.50 -8.49
N LYS A 95 3.82 -58.31 -9.74
CA LYS A 95 4.14 -57.13 -10.55
C LYS A 95 3.66 -55.83 -9.90
N GLU A 96 2.45 -55.83 -9.32
CA GLU A 96 1.89 -54.68 -8.60
C GLU A 96 2.72 -54.34 -7.34
N ARG A 97 3.13 -55.36 -6.57
CA ARG A 97 3.97 -55.19 -5.38
C ARG A 97 5.39 -54.69 -5.70
N LEU A 98 5.96 -55.15 -6.81
CA LEU A 98 7.32 -54.77 -7.25
C LEU A 98 7.34 -53.44 -8.03
N ARG A 99 6.18 -52.85 -8.30
CA ARG A 99 6.09 -51.61 -9.07
C ARG A 99 6.82 -50.48 -8.31
N PRO A 100 7.65 -49.67 -9.00
CA PRO A 100 8.32 -48.55 -8.38
C PRO A 100 7.34 -47.57 -7.76
N LEU A 101 7.62 -47.14 -6.53
CA LEU A 101 6.85 -46.10 -5.86
C LEU A 101 7.12 -44.74 -6.53
N ASN A 102 6.04 -44.04 -6.82
CA ASN A 102 5.98 -42.69 -7.40
C ASN A 102 4.86 -41.88 -6.74
N ILE A 103 4.77 -40.57 -7.03
CA ILE A 103 3.81 -39.66 -6.40
C ILE A 103 2.35 -40.14 -6.51
N ASP A 104 2.00 -40.79 -7.62
CA ASP A 104 0.64 -41.29 -7.90
C ASP A 104 0.31 -42.60 -7.15
N THR A 105 1.34 -43.34 -6.71
CA THR A 105 1.20 -44.60 -5.97
C THR A 105 1.40 -44.45 -4.46
N ILE A 106 2.15 -43.44 -4.03
CA ILE A 106 2.48 -43.19 -2.63
C ILE A 106 1.28 -42.57 -1.89
N CYS A 107 0.64 -41.58 -2.50
CA CYS A 107 -0.45 -40.85 -1.86
C CYS A 107 -1.47 -40.33 -2.88
N LYS A 108 -2.64 -39.94 -2.38
CA LYS A 108 -3.66 -39.19 -3.12
C LYS A 108 -4.01 -37.94 -2.32
N ASP A 109 -4.37 -36.87 -3.02
CA ASP A 109 -4.80 -35.64 -2.36
C ASP A 109 -6.07 -35.89 -1.53
N ALA A 110 -5.92 -35.85 -0.21
CA ALA A 110 -7.04 -36.02 0.71
C ALA A 110 -7.84 -34.72 0.90
N LYS A 111 -7.15 -33.57 0.93
CA LYS A 111 -7.75 -32.24 1.11
C LYS A 111 -6.85 -31.18 0.49
N SER A 112 -7.41 -30.33 -0.35
CA SER A 112 -6.76 -29.12 -0.86
C SER A 112 -7.58 -27.90 -0.47
N LYS A 113 -6.98 -26.96 0.26
CA LYS A 113 -7.62 -25.69 0.65
C LYS A 113 -6.61 -24.56 0.49
N THR A 114 -6.92 -23.64 -0.41
CA THR A 114 -6.14 -22.43 -0.62
C THR A 114 -6.83 -21.26 0.07
N VAL A 115 -6.09 -20.45 0.82
CA VAL A 115 -6.58 -19.21 1.43
C VAL A 115 -5.64 -18.09 0.99
N ILE A 116 -6.18 -17.14 0.25
CA ILE A 116 -5.44 -15.95 -0.18
C ILE A 116 -5.79 -14.83 0.82
N ASN A 117 -4.78 -14.24 1.45
CA ASN A 117 -4.97 -13.07 2.30
C ASN A 117 -5.19 -11.84 1.40
N SER A 118 -6.41 -11.64 0.94
CA SER A 118 -6.78 -10.38 0.29
C SER A 118 -6.69 -9.24 1.32
N PRO A 119 -6.14 -8.07 0.93
CA PRO A 119 -6.10 -6.93 1.83
C PRO A 119 -7.54 -6.63 2.25
N LYS A 120 -7.83 -6.74 3.55
CA LYS A 120 -9.06 -6.19 4.09
C LYS A 120 -9.09 -4.72 3.68
N LEU A 121 -10.23 -4.24 3.19
CA LEU A 121 -10.48 -2.81 3.02
C LEU A 121 -9.90 -2.11 4.26
N LYS A 122 -9.02 -1.12 4.04
CA LYS A 122 -8.38 -0.37 5.12
C LYS A 122 -9.46 -0.08 6.14
N HIS A 123 -9.21 -0.41 7.40
CA HIS A 123 -10.07 0.06 8.48
C HIS A 123 -9.98 1.58 8.39
N GLU A 124 -10.97 2.21 7.74
CA GLU A 124 -11.23 3.63 7.89
C GLU A 124 -11.58 3.77 9.37
N GLU A 125 -10.58 4.11 10.18
CA GLU A 125 -10.87 4.75 11.45
C GLU A 125 -11.76 5.93 11.10
N ASN A 126 -13.03 5.86 11.50
CA ASN A 126 -13.97 6.96 11.38
C ASN A 126 -13.31 8.16 12.06
N LEU A 127 -12.74 9.06 11.25
CA LEU A 127 -12.26 10.36 11.66
C LEU A 127 -13.48 11.20 11.99
N ASP A 128 -14.06 10.97 13.16
CA ASP A 128 -14.99 11.92 13.78
C ASP A 128 -14.16 13.13 14.24
N SER A 129 -14.06 14.13 13.35
CA SER A 129 -13.85 15.52 13.72
C SER A 129 -14.92 15.89 14.74
N THR A 130 -14.66 16.21 16.01
CA THR A 130 -14.15 17.53 16.43
C THR A 130 -13.80 17.56 17.94
N SER A 131 -13.76 16.43 18.66
CA SER A 131 -13.42 16.45 20.11
C SER A 131 -12.99 15.12 20.74
N ASN A 132 -13.22 13.98 20.08
CA ASN A 132 -12.86 12.65 20.61
C ASN A 132 -11.46 12.17 20.19
N SER A 133 -10.73 12.92 19.35
CA SER A 133 -9.46 12.48 18.77
C SER A 133 -8.30 12.46 19.78
N GLU A 134 -8.18 13.51 20.61
CA GLU A 134 -7.07 13.63 21.57
C GLU A 134 -7.21 12.70 22.77
N GLU A 135 -8.41 12.59 23.34
CA GLU A 135 -8.67 11.65 24.44
C GLU A 135 -8.53 10.19 24.01
N ALA A 136 -8.98 9.85 22.79
CA ALA A 136 -8.79 8.53 22.22
C ALA A 136 -7.30 8.22 21.98
N ALA A 137 -6.52 9.18 21.48
CA ALA A 137 -5.08 9.04 21.32
C ALA A 137 -4.37 8.84 22.66
N VAL A 138 -4.77 9.60 23.70
CA VAL A 138 -4.24 9.46 25.07
C VAL A 138 -4.58 8.08 25.66
N ASN A 139 -5.82 7.60 25.48
CA ASN A 139 -6.22 6.29 25.98
C ASN A 139 -5.49 5.15 25.24
N ARG A 140 -5.36 5.25 23.92
CA ARG A 140 -4.57 4.33 23.09
C ARG A 140 -3.11 4.31 23.53
N LEU A 141 -2.50 5.47 23.81
CA LEU A 141 -1.15 5.57 24.35
C LEU A 141 -1.06 4.88 25.72
N LYS A 142 -1.98 5.17 26.65
CA LYS A 142 -1.99 4.54 27.98
C LYS A 142 -2.08 3.02 27.90
N GLU A 143 -2.99 2.48 27.10
CA GLU A 143 -3.15 1.03 26.92
C GLU A 143 -1.90 0.39 26.30
N PHE A 144 -1.37 1.00 25.23
CA PHE A 144 -0.15 0.55 24.57
C PHE A 144 1.05 0.54 25.52
N VAL A 145 1.24 1.65 26.25
CA VAL A 145 2.33 1.81 27.22
C VAL A 145 2.20 0.78 28.32
N ASN A 146 1.02 0.55 28.88
CA ASN A 146 0.82 -0.46 29.92
C ASN A 146 1.21 -1.87 29.45
N LYS A 147 0.92 -2.20 28.18
CA LYS A 147 1.22 -3.52 27.60
C LYS A 147 2.69 -3.68 27.23
N HIS A 148 3.32 -2.64 26.70
CA HIS A 148 4.66 -2.71 26.10
C HIS A 148 5.76 -2.00 26.90
N ASN A 149 5.47 -1.40 28.07
CA ASN A 149 6.40 -0.56 28.84
C ASN A 149 7.81 -1.17 29.00
N LYS A 150 7.88 -2.44 29.42
CA LYS A 150 9.15 -3.13 29.66
C LYS A 150 9.98 -3.29 28.39
N ALA A 151 9.32 -3.54 27.26
CA ALA A 151 9.96 -3.70 25.97
C ALA A 151 10.42 -2.34 25.41
N ILE A 152 9.61 -1.30 25.58
CA ILE A 152 9.95 0.09 25.23
C ILE A 152 11.19 0.55 26.02
N ARG A 153 11.21 0.32 27.35
CA ARG A 153 12.37 0.66 28.18
C ARG A 153 13.61 -0.11 27.78
N LYS A 154 13.48 -1.41 27.51
CA LYS A 154 14.60 -2.23 27.04
C LYS A 154 15.13 -1.74 25.69
N PHE A 155 14.26 -1.33 24.78
CA PHE A 155 14.66 -0.73 23.51
C PHE A 155 15.38 0.61 23.70
N GLY A 156 14.89 1.49 24.57
CA GLY A 156 15.52 2.78 24.86
C GLY A 156 16.93 2.67 25.48
N LEU A 157 17.28 1.52 26.05
CA LEU A 157 18.63 1.24 26.58
C LEU A 157 19.60 0.65 25.53
N LEU A 158 19.13 0.29 24.34
CA LEU A 158 19.98 -0.25 23.29
C LEU A 158 20.72 0.87 22.55
N GLN A 159 22.05 0.83 22.60
CA GLN A 159 22.90 1.82 21.94
C GLN A 159 23.37 1.36 20.55
N LYS A 160 23.55 0.04 20.35
CA LYS A 160 24.09 -0.51 19.10
C LYS A 160 22.99 -0.65 18.04
N PRO A 161 23.15 -0.12 16.82
CA PRO A 161 22.13 -0.18 15.77
C PRO A 161 21.68 -1.61 15.43
N LEU A 162 22.61 -2.57 15.42
CA LEU A 162 22.29 -3.97 15.10
C LEU A 162 21.43 -4.64 16.19
N ASP A 163 21.68 -4.30 17.45
CA ASP A 163 20.89 -4.83 18.58
C ASP A 163 19.48 -4.22 18.57
N SER A 164 19.37 -2.92 18.28
CA SER A 164 18.09 -2.23 18.10
C SER A 164 17.29 -2.80 16.93
N GLN A 165 17.92 -3.06 15.79
CA GLN A 165 17.26 -3.69 14.65
C GLN A 165 16.74 -5.10 14.99
N ASN A 166 17.60 -5.95 15.56
CA ASN A 166 17.21 -7.30 15.96
C ASN A 166 16.10 -7.31 17.01
N PHE A 167 16.08 -6.30 17.88
CA PHE A 167 15.03 -6.12 18.87
C PHE A 167 13.69 -5.73 18.24
N LEU A 168 13.68 -4.78 17.30
CA LEU A 168 12.47 -4.37 16.59
C LEU A 168 11.94 -5.45 15.65
N VAL A 169 12.80 -6.27 15.04
CA VAL A 169 12.37 -7.44 14.26
C VAL A 169 11.64 -8.46 15.14
N LYS A 170 12.08 -8.64 16.39
CA LYS A 170 11.40 -9.50 17.37
C LYS A 170 10.14 -8.87 17.96
N HIS A 171 10.06 -7.54 17.95
CA HIS A 171 8.95 -6.77 18.49
C HIS A 171 8.43 -5.73 17.46
N PRO A 172 7.80 -6.16 16.35
CA PRO A 172 7.33 -5.25 15.30
C PRO A 172 6.29 -4.24 15.82
N ASP A 173 5.52 -4.63 16.83
CA ASP A 173 4.50 -3.79 17.48
C ASP A 173 5.07 -2.50 18.10
N LEU A 174 6.38 -2.44 18.38
CA LEU A 174 7.04 -1.25 18.92
C LEU A 174 7.37 -0.21 17.84
N VAL A 175 7.23 -0.54 16.56
CA VAL A 175 7.50 0.39 15.46
C VAL A 175 6.25 1.24 15.21
N CYS A 176 5.95 2.12 16.16
CA CYS A 176 4.80 3.01 16.15
C CYS A 176 5.09 4.36 16.82
N GLU A 177 4.24 5.36 16.59
CA GLU A 177 4.41 6.71 17.15
C GLU A 177 4.24 6.72 18.68
N GLU A 178 3.40 5.85 19.22
CA GLU A 178 3.18 5.72 20.67
C GLU A 178 4.46 5.30 21.41
N THR A 179 5.28 4.45 20.79
CA THR A 179 6.59 4.08 21.34
C THR A 179 7.53 5.27 21.38
N ALA A 180 7.58 6.08 20.32
CA ALA A 180 8.39 7.29 20.29
C ALA A 180 7.95 8.30 21.36
N ASN A 181 6.64 8.52 21.49
CA ASN A 181 6.06 9.41 22.49
C ASN A 181 6.40 8.95 23.93
N GLN A 182 6.28 7.66 24.22
CA GLN A 182 6.64 7.12 25.53
C GLN A 182 8.13 7.26 25.85
N LEU A 183 9.01 7.10 24.87
CA LEU A 183 10.45 7.30 25.07
C LEU A 183 10.76 8.77 25.40
N VAL A 184 10.12 9.72 24.72
CA VAL A 184 10.26 11.15 25.01
C VAL A 184 9.82 11.48 26.44
N ILE A 185 8.65 10.99 26.86
CA ILE A 185 8.16 11.17 28.24
C ILE A 185 9.18 10.58 29.24
N TRP A 186 9.68 9.38 28.96
CA TRP A 186 10.66 8.75 29.84
C TRP A 186 11.98 9.54 29.92
N CYS A 187 12.44 10.14 28.82
CA CYS A 187 13.60 11.04 28.85
C CYS A 187 13.36 12.28 29.73
N ILE A 188 12.15 12.84 29.70
CA ILE A 188 11.76 13.97 30.57
C ILE A 188 11.76 13.53 32.03
N ASP A 189 11.15 12.39 32.36
CA ASP A 189 11.10 11.85 33.72
C ASP A 189 12.50 11.63 34.29
N LEU A 190 13.41 11.01 33.50
CA LEU A 190 14.81 10.80 33.89
C LEU A 190 15.54 12.14 34.12
N ALA A 191 15.30 13.13 33.26
CA ALA A 191 15.89 14.46 33.40
C ALA A 191 15.34 15.25 34.61
N MET A 192 14.17 14.89 35.13
CA MET A 192 13.61 15.46 36.36
C MET A 192 14.04 14.71 37.63
N GLU A 193 14.29 13.40 37.55
CA GLU A 193 14.70 12.54 38.69
C GLU A 193 16.19 12.65 39.01
N GLU A 194 17.05 12.74 37.99
CA GLU A 194 18.48 13.01 38.19
C GLU A 194 18.69 14.52 38.21
N ASN A 195 19.35 15.06 39.25
CA ASN A 195 20.18 16.25 39.06
C ASN A 195 21.31 15.79 38.14
N PRO A 196 21.23 16.01 36.82
CA PRO A 196 22.25 15.54 35.92
C PRO A 196 23.53 16.29 36.26
N GLU A 197 24.68 15.64 36.10
CA GLU A 197 25.97 16.32 36.05
C GLU A 197 25.79 17.63 35.25
N PRO A 198 26.18 18.83 35.76
CA PRO A 198 25.82 20.12 35.17
C PRO A 198 26.25 20.25 33.69
N GLU A 199 27.24 19.46 33.27
CA GLU A 199 27.70 19.34 31.89
C GLU A 199 26.72 18.59 30.99
N TYR A 200 26.09 17.52 31.50
CA TYR A 200 25.04 16.78 30.79
C TYR A 200 23.77 17.61 30.66
N GLN A 201 23.38 18.35 31.70
CA GLN A 201 22.20 19.21 31.64
C GLN A 201 22.41 20.38 30.69
N LYS A 202 23.64 20.91 30.60
CA LYS A 202 24.00 21.93 29.62
C LYS A 202 23.93 21.38 28.19
N ALA A 203 24.53 20.22 27.93
CA ALA A 203 24.47 19.58 26.60
C ALA A 203 23.03 19.28 26.17
N PHE A 204 22.21 18.76 27.09
CA PHE A 204 20.80 18.49 26.84
C PHE A 204 20.01 19.79 26.57
N ASN A 205 20.21 20.84 27.36
CA ASN A 205 19.55 22.12 27.16
C ASN A 205 19.96 22.79 25.84
N ASP A 206 21.24 22.66 25.45
CA ASP A 206 21.75 23.17 24.17
C ASP A 206 21.13 22.41 22.98
N GLU A 207 20.96 21.09 23.07
CA GLU A 207 20.27 20.30 22.04
C GLU A 207 18.76 20.63 21.98
N LEU A 208 18.14 20.85 23.13
CA LEU A 208 16.71 21.17 23.24
C LEU A 208 16.43 22.60 22.74
N SER A 209 17.32 23.56 22.99
CA SER A 209 17.24 24.89 22.40
C SER A 209 17.45 24.83 20.88
N ALA A 210 18.42 24.06 20.39
CA ALA A 210 18.63 23.87 18.96
C ALA A 210 17.42 23.20 18.29
N PHE A 211 16.74 22.26 18.96
CA PHE A 211 15.50 21.67 18.46
C PHE A 211 14.34 22.67 18.42
N ARG A 212 14.14 23.46 19.48
CA ARG A 212 13.14 24.54 19.51
C ARG A 212 13.39 25.59 18.43
N GLU A 213 14.65 25.95 18.19
CA GLU A 213 15.03 26.87 17.11
C GLU A 213 14.72 26.30 15.73
N ARG A 214 15.00 25.01 15.49
CA ARG A 214 14.62 24.35 14.22
C ARG A 214 13.12 24.34 14.00
N ILE A 215 12.32 24.09 15.05
CA ILE A 215 10.85 24.16 14.97
C ILE A 215 10.41 25.58 14.63
N ARG A 216 10.94 26.59 15.33
CA ARG A 216 10.60 28.00 15.07
C ARG A 216 11.03 28.46 13.69
N ALA A 217 12.22 28.08 13.24
CA ALA A 217 12.72 28.39 11.90
C ALA A 217 11.80 27.78 10.83
N ARG A 218 11.39 26.52 11.02
CA ARG A 218 10.46 25.85 10.10
C ARG A 218 9.06 26.47 10.14
N ALA A 219 8.59 26.91 11.30
CA ALA A 219 7.34 27.64 11.43
C ALA A 219 7.40 29.01 10.74
N LYS A 220 8.53 29.73 10.87
CA LYS A 220 8.77 31.01 10.18
C LYS A 220 8.78 30.84 8.66
N VAL A 221 9.49 29.85 8.14
CA VAL A 221 9.50 29.57 6.68
C VAL A 221 8.09 29.31 6.17
N ARG A 222 7.28 28.51 6.87
CA ARG A 222 5.89 28.27 6.46
C ARG A 222 5.01 29.51 6.55
N LEU A 223 5.28 30.39 7.52
CA LEU A 223 4.57 31.66 7.66
C LEU A 223 4.97 32.63 6.55
N GLU A 224 6.27 32.72 6.22
CA GLU A 224 6.81 33.54 5.13
C GLU A 224 6.30 33.04 3.77
N GLU A 225 6.28 31.74 3.52
CA GLU A 225 5.69 31.15 2.31
C GLU A 225 4.19 31.49 2.20
N ALA A 226 3.44 31.41 3.30
CA ALA A 226 2.02 31.78 3.31
C ALA A 226 1.82 33.30 3.12
N MET A 227 2.68 34.13 3.71
CA MET A 227 2.65 35.59 3.51
C MET A 227 2.98 35.97 2.06
N MET A 228 3.98 35.33 1.45
CA MET A 228 4.31 35.53 0.04
C MET A 228 3.18 35.13 -0.89
N GLN A 229 2.47 34.03 -0.60
CA GLN A 229 1.31 33.63 -1.40
C GLN A 229 0.18 34.64 -1.32
N ILE A 230 -0.08 35.19 -0.13
CA ILE A 230 -1.08 36.26 0.06
C ILE A 230 -0.64 37.53 -0.69
N GLU A 231 0.63 37.90 -0.62
CA GLU A 231 1.18 39.05 -1.33
C GLU A 231 1.14 38.87 -2.87
N GLU A 232 1.42 37.67 -3.38
CA GLU A 232 1.29 37.33 -4.80
C GLU A 232 -0.18 37.34 -5.26
N GLU A 233 -1.11 36.84 -4.44
CA GLU A 233 -2.54 36.92 -4.70
C GLU A 233 -3.05 38.36 -4.68
N GLU A 234 -2.57 39.18 -3.75
CA GLU A 234 -2.86 40.61 -3.72
C GLU A 234 -2.28 41.33 -4.93
N LYS A 235 -1.04 40.99 -5.33
CA LYS A 235 -0.36 41.50 -6.52
C LYS A 235 -1.12 41.15 -7.79
N GLN A 236 -1.58 39.90 -7.94
CA GLN A 236 -2.44 39.45 -9.03
C GLN A 236 -3.73 40.28 -9.13
N LYS A 237 -4.35 40.63 -8.00
CA LYS A 237 -5.57 41.46 -7.99
C LYS A 237 -5.35 42.92 -8.39
N ARG A 238 -4.11 43.43 -8.31
CA ARG A 238 -3.73 44.81 -8.65
C ARG A 238 -3.02 44.96 -10.01
N LEU A 239 -2.82 43.87 -10.75
CA LEU A 239 -2.30 43.92 -12.12
C LEU A 239 -3.26 44.67 -13.05
N GLY A 240 -2.71 45.54 -13.89
CA GLY A 240 -3.47 46.25 -14.92
C GLY A 240 -3.87 45.35 -16.10
N PRO A 241 -4.61 45.90 -17.09
CA PRO A 241 -5.17 45.15 -18.22
C PRO A 241 -4.14 44.41 -19.09
N GLY A 242 -2.87 44.83 -19.07
CA GLY A 242 -1.75 44.18 -19.75
C GLY A 242 -0.88 43.30 -18.84
N GLY A 243 -1.31 43.03 -17.61
CA GLY A 243 -0.58 42.16 -16.67
C GLY A 243 0.65 42.79 -16.01
N LEU A 244 0.78 44.13 -16.08
CA LEU A 244 1.83 44.88 -15.40
C LEU A 244 1.29 45.51 -14.11
N ASP A 245 2.10 45.53 -13.05
CA ASP A 245 1.76 46.19 -11.78
C ASP A 245 1.98 47.72 -11.90
N PRO A 246 0.94 48.54 -11.68
CA PRO A 246 1.07 50.00 -11.75
C PRO A 246 2.08 50.59 -10.76
N VAL A 247 2.33 49.95 -9.61
CA VAL A 247 3.34 50.43 -8.65
C VAL A 247 4.75 50.18 -9.19
N GLU A 248 5.02 48.98 -9.70
CA GLU A 248 6.34 48.63 -10.28
C GLU A 248 6.63 49.45 -11.54
N VAL A 249 5.60 49.69 -12.37
CA VAL A 249 5.75 50.54 -13.55
C VAL A 249 6.08 51.97 -13.12
N PHE A 250 5.33 52.56 -12.19
CA PHE A 250 5.58 53.92 -11.70
C PHE A 250 7.00 54.11 -11.13
N GLU A 251 7.48 53.20 -10.28
CA GLU A 251 8.83 53.28 -9.70
C GLU A 251 9.95 53.14 -10.75
N SER A 252 9.69 52.43 -11.84
CA SER A 252 10.64 52.24 -12.95
C SER A 252 10.64 53.36 -14.00
N LEU A 253 9.72 54.32 -13.91
CA LEU A 253 9.65 55.44 -14.83
C LEU A 253 10.78 56.46 -14.57
N PRO A 254 11.26 57.18 -15.60
CA PRO A 254 12.15 58.33 -15.41
C PRO A 254 11.52 59.37 -14.48
N THR A 255 12.31 60.02 -13.63
CA THR A 255 11.86 61.03 -12.65
C THR A 255 11.00 62.13 -13.28
N ASN A 256 11.35 62.57 -14.48
CA ASN A 256 10.59 63.59 -15.21
C ASN A 256 9.17 63.12 -15.57
N LEU A 257 8.99 61.82 -15.85
CA LEU A 257 7.68 61.22 -16.12
C LEU A 257 6.92 60.90 -14.82
N GLN A 258 7.62 60.44 -13.78
CA GLN A 258 7.04 60.26 -12.43
C GLN A 258 6.40 61.56 -11.93
N GLU A 259 7.11 62.69 -12.04
CA GLU A 259 6.60 64.00 -11.66
C GLU A 259 5.33 64.41 -12.42
N CYS A 260 5.18 64.02 -13.70
CA CYS A 260 3.98 64.29 -14.48
C CYS A 260 2.75 63.54 -13.92
N PHE A 261 2.93 62.29 -13.49
CA PHE A 261 1.87 61.48 -12.88
C PHE A 261 1.57 61.92 -11.43
N GLU A 262 2.58 62.35 -10.66
CA GLU A 262 2.39 62.91 -9.31
C GLU A 262 1.63 64.23 -9.32
N LYS A 263 1.98 65.13 -10.26
CA LYS A 263 1.34 66.45 -10.43
C LYS A 263 0.03 66.36 -11.21
N LYS A 264 -0.29 65.20 -11.80
CA LYS A 264 -1.45 64.96 -12.69
C LYS A 264 -1.53 65.96 -13.85
N ASP A 265 -0.38 66.35 -14.39
CA ASP A 265 -0.28 67.38 -15.41
C ASP A 265 -0.11 66.75 -16.80
N VAL A 266 -1.20 66.74 -17.56
CA VAL A 266 -1.27 66.16 -18.91
C VAL A 266 -0.50 67.01 -19.93
N GLU A 267 -0.37 68.32 -19.71
CA GLU A 267 0.34 69.22 -20.62
C GLU A 267 1.86 69.08 -20.43
N LEU A 268 2.29 68.93 -19.17
CA LEU A 268 3.67 68.60 -18.83
C LEU A 268 4.06 67.22 -19.39
N LEU A 269 3.17 66.22 -19.30
CA LEU A 269 3.40 64.89 -19.88
C LEU A 269 3.64 64.94 -21.39
N LYS A 270 2.80 65.68 -22.14
CA LYS A 270 2.98 65.87 -23.60
C LYS A 270 4.29 66.57 -23.92
N THR A 271 4.68 67.56 -23.12
CA THR A 271 5.93 68.32 -23.31
C THR A 271 7.15 67.43 -23.08
N VAL A 272 7.13 66.62 -22.02
CA VAL A 272 8.20 65.65 -21.71
C VAL A 272 8.29 64.58 -22.81
N LEU A 273 7.17 64.04 -23.28
CA LEU A 273 7.14 63.06 -24.37
C LEU A 273 7.70 63.60 -25.69
N CYS A 274 7.40 64.85 -26.04
CA CYS A 274 7.96 65.50 -27.23
C CYS A 274 9.45 65.81 -27.11
N SER A 275 9.98 65.93 -25.89
CA SER A 275 11.39 66.21 -25.62
C SER A 275 12.26 64.95 -25.55
N MET A 276 11.65 63.78 -25.40
CA MET A 276 12.33 62.49 -25.33
C MET A 276 12.42 61.80 -26.69
N ASP A 277 13.27 60.77 -26.79
CA ASP A 277 13.37 59.97 -28.01
C ASP A 277 12.03 59.23 -28.27
N PRO A 278 11.48 59.28 -29.51
CA PRO A 278 10.17 58.70 -29.82
C PRO A 278 10.02 57.23 -29.45
N GLN A 279 11.09 56.43 -29.55
CA GLN A 279 11.05 55.01 -29.21
C GLN A 279 10.96 54.79 -27.69
N GLN A 280 11.61 55.64 -26.91
CA GLN A 280 11.55 55.59 -25.44
C GLN A 280 10.19 56.09 -24.93
N ALA A 281 9.65 57.14 -25.55
CA ALA A 281 8.32 57.65 -25.24
C ALA A 281 7.23 56.59 -25.46
N GLU A 282 7.27 55.89 -26.60
CA GLU A 282 6.35 54.80 -26.91
C GLU A 282 6.50 53.62 -25.93
N TYR A 283 7.75 53.25 -25.59
CA TYR A 283 8.03 52.19 -24.62
C TYR A 283 7.46 52.46 -23.23
N HIS A 284 7.65 53.67 -22.69
CA HIS A 284 7.12 54.03 -21.38
C HIS A 284 5.60 54.23 -21.40
N MET A 285 5.05 54.85 -22.45
CA MET A 285 3.61 55.08 -22.57
C MET A 285 2.82 53.77 -22.67
N LYS A 286 3.30 52.82 -23.48
CA LYS A 286 2.68 51.50 -23.60
C LYS A 286 2.63 50.77 -22.26
N ARG A 287 3.70 50.85 -21.45
CA ARG A 287 3.73 50.27 -20.10
C ARG A 287 2.79 50.97 -19.13
N CYS A 288 2.60 52.29 -19.25
CA CYS A 288 1.62 53.03 -18.45
C CYS A 288 0.18 52.62 -18.79
N VAL A 289 -0.12 52.32 -20.06
CA VAL A 289 -1.43 51.80 -20.48
C VAL A 289 -1.63 50.35 -20.02
N ASP A 290 -0.64 49.48 -20.24
CA ASP A 290 -0.69 48.06 -19.89
C ASP A 290 -0.77 47.83 -18.37
N SER A 291 -0.26 48.76 -17.55
CA SER A 291 -0.40 48.74 -16.08
C SER A 291 -1.65 49.46 -15.57
N GLY A 292 -2.44 50.09 -16.44
CA GLY A 292 -3.63 50.85 -16.06
C GLY A 292 -3.34 52.22 -15.41
N LEU A 293 -2.09 52.66 -15.40
CA LEU A 293 -1.66 53.98 -14.91
C LEU A 293 -2.14 55.13 -15.82
N TRP A 294 -2.40 54.83 -17.10
CA TRP A 294 -2.95 55.76 -18.09
C TRP A 294 -4.05 55.10 -18.92
N VAL A 295 -5.18 55.77 -19.10
CA VAL A 295 -6.30 55.31 -19.93
C VAL A 295 -6.60 56.39 -20.98
N ASP A 296 -6.49 56.05 -22.25
CA ASP A 296 -6.81 56.98 -23.34
C ASP A 296 -8.33 57.22 -23.40
N ASN A 297 -8.74 58.48 -23.21
CA ASN A 297 -10.13 58.95 -23.21
C ASN A 297 -11.11 58.19 -22.29
N ALA A 298 -11.13 58.56 -21.02
CA ALA A 298 -12.04 58.04 -19.99
C ALA A 298 -13.54 58.43 -20.14
N ARG A 299 -14.04 58.75 -21.35
CA ARG A 299 -15.44 59.20 -21.55
C ARG A 299 -16.35 58.27 -22.37
N ASP A 300 -15.84 57.17 -22.96
CA ASP A 300 -16.65 56.30 -23.83
C ASP A 300 -16.72 54.81 -23.41
N GLN A 301 -16.42 54.47 -22.14
CA GLN A 301 -16.54 53.09 -21.61
C GLN A 301 -17.46 52.99 -20.38
N GLN A 302 -18.56 53.74 -20.38
CA GLN A 302 -19.76 53.34 -19.66
C GLN A 302 -20.68 52.69 -20.70
N GLU A 303 -21.23 51.52 -20.40
CA GLU A 303 -22.07 50.68 -21.28
C GLU A 303 -21.33 49.62 -22.12
N GLU A 304 -20.76 48.62 -21.47
CA GLU A 304 -20.94 47.20 -21.85
C GLU A 304 -20.39 46.33 -20.71
N ASP A 305 -21.25 46.09 -19.71
CA ASP A 305 -21.35 44.82 -18.95
C ASP A 305 -22.32 45.01 -17.77
N GLY A 306 -23.60 45.22 -18.09
CA GLY A 306 -24.73 44.72 -17.31
C GLY A 306 -25.34 43.58 -18.13
N GLU A 307 -25.76 42.43 -17.62
CA GLU A 307 -26.49 42.20 -16.38
C GLU A 307 -26.58 40.67 -16.15
N SER A 308 -26.43 40.19 -14.91
CA SER A 308 -27.11 38.98 -14.41
C SER A 308 -27.17 39.03 -12.89
N SER A 309 -28.33 39.47 -12.44
CA SER A 309 -28.81 39.70 -11.08
C SER A 309 -28.77 38.47 -10.16
N SER A 310 -28.51 38.66 -8.86
CA SER A 310 -29.59 38.87 -7.86
C SER A 310 -29.17 38.60 -6.40
N ASN A 311 -29.58 39.55 -5.55
CA ASN A 311 -29.92 39.50 -4.12
C ASN A 311 -28.87 39.10 -3.07
N VAL A 312 -28.65 39.98 -2.07
CA VAL A 312 -29.38 40.01 -0.79
C VAL A 312 -29.30 41.41 -0.16
N ASN A 313 -30.38 41.78 0.53
CA ASN A 313 -30.75 43.06 1.13
C ASN A 313 -29.76 43.71 2.10
N THR A 314 -29.86 45.04 2.16
CA THR A 314 -29.46 45.94 3.24
C THR A 314 -30.33 45.75 4.50
N ASP A 315 -29.72 45.75 5.69
CA ASP A 315 -29.85 46.85 6.66
C ASP A 315 -29.33 46.49 8.07
N GLY A 316 -28.49 47.38 8.60
CA GLY A 316 -28.42 47.80 10.00
C GLY A 316 -27.88 46.81 11.04
N ASN A 317 -26.72 47.11 11.65
CA ASN A 317 -26.65 48.14 12.68
C ASN A 317 -25.21 48.35 13.18
N ASP A 318 -24.96 49.61 13.56
CA ASP A 318 -23.70 50.19 13.99
C ASP A 318 -23.16 49.69 15.35
N ASP A 319 -21.85 49.86 15.49
CA ASP A 319 -21.06 50.24 16.67
C ASP A 319 -21.07 49.37 17.94
N ILE A 320 -19.87 49.01 18.42
CA ILE A 320 -19.21 49.74 19.53
C ILE A 320 -17.76 49.22 19.74
N ALA A 321 -16.90 50.21 19.77
CA ALA A 321 -15.52 50.34 20.25
C ALA A 321 -14.92 49.30 21.23
N ALA A 322 -13.62 49.07 21.00
CA ALA A 322 -12.50 49.08 21.96
C ALA A 322 -12.65 48.35 23.31
N THR A 323 -11.73 47.41 23.57
CA THR A 323 -10.93 47.38 24.82
C THR A 323 -9.72 46.45 24.63
N ILE A 324 -8.53 47.04 24.61
CA ILE A 324 -7.28 46.40 25.00
C ILE A 324 -7.30 46.29 26.53
N GLN A 325 -7.19 45.08 27.09
CA GLN A 325 -6.72 44.92 28.47
C GLN A 325 -5.93 43.63 28.64
N THR A 326 -4.66 43.86 28.93
CA THR A 326 -3.66 42.96 29.49
C THR A 326 -4.14 42.35 30.81
N ASN A 327 -4.17 41.02 30.93
CA ASN A 327 -4.20 40.36 32.23
C ASN A 327 -2.80 39.88 32.60
N LYS A 328 -2.21 40.64 33.51
CA LYS A 328 -0.99 40.36 34.26
C LYS A 328 -1.46 39.88 35.64
N GLU A 329 -1.28 38.61 35.96
CA GLU A 329 -1.57 38.09 37.31
C GLU A 329 -0.56 38.67 38.32
N PRO A 330 -1.00 39.14 39.50
CA PRO A 330 -0.10 39.57 40.55
C PRO A 330 0.22 38.43 41.52
N ILE A 331 1.51 38.31 41.79
CA ILE A 331 2.10 37.63 42.94
C ILE A 331 1.57 38.32 44.22
N HIS A 332 1.03 37.55 45.15
CA HIS A 332 0.82 37.96 46.54
C HIS A 332 1.73 37.13 47.43
N ASP A 333 2.77 37.77 47.97
CA ASP A 333 3.57 37.28 49.08
C ASP A 333 2.88 37.64 50.42
N ASN A 334 2.92 36.64 51.31
CA ASN A 334 3.03 36.68 52.77
C ASN A 334 1.89 37.24 53.66
N ALA A 335 1.25 36.31 54.37
CA ALA A 335 1.26 36.26 55.83
C ALA A 335 1.43 34.81 56.31
#